data_AF-A0A3M1WA43-F1
#
_entry.id   AF-A0A3M1WA43-F1
#
_cell.length_a   1.000
_cell.length_b   1.000
_cell.length_c   1.000
_cell.angle_alpha   90.00
_cell.angle_beta   90.00
_cell.angle_gamma   90.00
#
_symmetry.space_group_name_H-M   'P 1'
#
loop_
_entity.id
_entity.type
_entity.pdbx_description
1 polymer ?
#
loop_
_entity_poly.entity_id
_entity_poly.type
_entity_poly.pdbx_seq_one_letter_code
_entity_poly.pdbx_strand_id
1 'polypeptide(L)'
;RRGMSRRLEVTVQGWSALGQVWRPNEMVTVDLPIWGLEAVPLLIVSVDQSLSSRGRITQLTLAPREAYDLLPEGADNSNSDSLAGLPQEALELLQ
;
A
#
# COMPACT_ATOMS: atom_id res chain seq x y z
N ARG A 1 -9.25 8.87 13.22
CA ARG A 1 -9.13 7.61 12.46
C ARG A 1 -9.60 7.87 11.03
N ARG A 2 -8.70 8.16 10.08
CA ARG A 2 -9.06 8.31 8.66
C ARG A 2 -8.54 7.09 7.93
N GLY A 3 -9.38 6.06 7.80
CA GLY A 3 -9.12 4.97 6.87
C GLY A 3 -9.27 5.53 5.46
N MET A 4 -8.17 5.94 4.84
CA MET A 4 -8.16 6.40 3.45
C MET A 4 -7.66 5.27 2.57
N SER A 5 -8.54 4.30 2.31
CA SER A 5 -8.41 3.43 1.14
C SER A 5 -8.70 4.25 -0.12
N ARG A 6 -7.82 5.20 -0.48
CA ARG A 6 -7.91 5.98 -1.72
C ARG A 6 -7.37 5.14 -2.87
N ARG A 7 -8.17 4.17 -3.30
CA ARG A 7 -7.95 3.37 -4.51
C ARG A 7 -8.55 4.14 -5.69
N LEU A 8 -7.80 4.21 -6.78
CA LEU A 8 -8.20 4.85 -8.03
C LEU A 8 -8.21 3.81 -9.13
N GLU A 9 -9.34 3.65 -9.80
CA GLU A 9 -9.46 2.75 -10.95
C GLU A 9 -9.48 3.57 -12.23
N VAL A 10 -8.59 3.24 -13.16
CA VAL A 10 -8.42 3.96 -14.41
C VAL A 10 -8.38 2.97 -15.56
N THR A 11 -9.17 3.21 -16.60
CA THR A 11 -9.13 2.44 -17.84
C THR A 11 -8.33 3.19 -18.88
N VAL A 12 -7.28 2.57 -19.41
CA VAL A 12 -6.40 3.15 -20.43
C VAL A 12 -6.44 2.31 -21.71
N GLN A 13 -6.24 2.98 -22.84
CA GLN A 13 -6.12 2.33 -24.14
C GLN A 13 -4.70 1.79 -24.32
N GLY A 14 -4.58 0.55 -24.76
CA GLY A 14 -3.31 -0.13 -24.99
C GLY A 14 -2.75 -0.81 -23.75
N TRP A 15 -1.80 -1.72 -23.97
CA TRP A 15 -1.13 -2.48 -22.90
C TRP A 15 0.19 -1.84 -22.44
N SER A 16 0.56 -0.69 -23.01
CA SER A 16 1.83 -0.02 -22.75
C SER A 16 1.69 1.49 -22.79
N ALA A 17 2.47 2.18 -21.98
CA ALA A 17 2.71 3.62 -22.06
C ALA A 17 4.20 3.88 -22.32
N LEU A 18 4.50 4.84 -23.20
CA LEU A 18 5.88 5.30 -23.47
C LEU A 18 6.87 4.16 -23.81
N GLY A 19 6.39 3.10 -24.46
CA GLY A 19 7.21 1.93 -24.83
C GLY A 19 7.38 0.86 -23.74
N GLN A 20 6.78 1.04 -22.56
CA GLN A 20 6.79 0.07 -21.47
C GLN A 20 5.40 -0.49 -21.20
N VAL A 21 5.31 -1.82 -21.06
CA VAL A 21 4.07 -2.52 -20.73
C VAL A 21 3.71 -2.23 -19.28
N TRP A 22 2.42 -2.02 -19.00
CA TRP A 22 1.93 -1.81 -17.65
C TRP A 22 2.27 -2.99 -16.72
N ARG A 23 2.87 -2.69 -15.57
CA ARG A 23 3.25 -3.70 -14.57
C ARG A 23 2.76 -3.31 -13.18
N PRO A 24 2.36 -4.30 -12.36
CA PRO A 24 2.12 -4.05 -10.95
C PRO A 24 3.42 -3.67 -10.23
N ASN A 25 3.27 -3.02 -9.08
CA ASN A 25 4.37 -2.53 -8.24
C ASN A 25 5.27 -1.48 -8.93
N GLU A 26 4.69 -0.72 -9.86
CA GLU A 26 5.37 0.38 -10.55
C GLU A 26 4.74 1.71 -10.15
N MET A 27 5.59 2.74 -9.95
CA MET A 27 5.14 4.10 -9.62
C MET A 27 4.86 4.87 -10.90
N VAL A 28 3.66 5.45 -11.00
CA VAL A 28 3.23 6.26 -12.15
C VAL A 28 2.72 7.60 -11.69
N THR A 29 3.01 8.64 -12.47
CA THR A 29 2.48 9.98 -12.23
C THR A 29 1.14 10.12 -12.96
N VAL A 30 0.10 10.43 -12.21
CA VAL A 30 -1.25 10.63 -12.73
C VAL A 30 -1.59 12.10 -12.78
N ASP A 31 -2.04 12.53 -13.95
CA ASP A 31 -2.56 13.88 -14.21
C ASP A 31 -4.03 13.77 -14.62
N LEU A 32 -4.92 14.02 -13.66
CA LEU A 32 -6.37 14.02 -13.78
C LEU A 32 -6.91 15.31 -13.14
N PRO A 33 -6.84 16.45 -13.84
CA PRO A 33 -7.17 17.76 -13.28
C PRO A 33 -8.66 17.85 -12.93
N ILE A 34 -9.52 17.12 -13.65
CA ILE A 34 -10.96 17.02 -13.35
C ILE A 34 -11.25 16.40 -11.98
N TRP A 35 -10.32 15.61 -11.44
CA TRP A 35 -10.42 14.99 -10.12
C TRP A 35 -9.49 15.65 -9.09
N GLY A 36 -8.86 16.78 -9.45
CA GLY A 36 -7.92 17.49 -8.59
C GLY A 36 -6.63 16.71 -8.30
N LEU A 37 -6.26 15.77 -9.18
CA LEU A 37 -5.01 15.03 -9.09
C LEU A 37 -4.05 15.57 -10.15
N GLU A 38 -3.22 16.53 -9.78
CA GLU A 38 -2.23 17.13 -10.68
C GLU A 38 -0.85 16.55 -10.37
N ALA A 39 -0.28 15.83 -11.33
CA ALA A 39 1.04 15.19 -11.20
C ALA A 39 1.23 14.34 -9.92
N VAL A 40 0.22 13.55 -9.54
CA VAL A 40 0.25 12.77 -8.30
C VAL A 40 0.92 11.40 -8.54
N PRO A 41 1.97 11.03 -7.77
CA PRO A 41 2.59 9.72 -7.88
C PRO A 41 1.72 8.65 -7.20
N LEU A 42 1.31 7.63 -7.95
CA LEU A 42 0.53 6.49 -7.46
C LEU A 42 1.22 5.17 -7.84
N LEU A 43 1.06 4.18 -6.98
CA LEU A 43 1.52 2.81 -7.20
C LEU A 43 0.47 2.04 -7.99
N ILE A 44 0.91 1.33 -9.04
CA ILE A 44 0.08 0.33 -9.72
C ILE A 44 -0.06 -0.89 -8.81
N VAL A 45 -1.26 -1.11 -8.29
CA VAL A 45 -1.60 -2.26 -7.44
C VAL A 45 -1.90 -3.49 -8.29
N SER A 46 -2.68 -3.31 -9.36
CA SER A 46 -3.07 -4.40 -10.25
C SER A 46 -3.27 -3.89 -11.67
N VAL A 47 -3.03 -4.79 -12.63
CA VAL A 47 -3.15 -4.55 -14.06
C VAL A 47 -4.03 -5.66 -14.62
N ASP A 48 -5.20 -5.31 -15.13
CA ASP A 48 -6.07 -6.24 -15.87
C ASP A 48 -6.06 -5.85 -17.34
N GLN A 49 -5.68 -6.79 -18.20
CA GLN A 49 -5.55 -6.54 -19.65
C GLN A 49 -6.60 -7.35 -20.37
N SER A 50 -7.40 -6.66 -21.18
CA SER A 50 -8.41 -7.28 -22.02
C SER A 50 -8.21 -6.91 -23.49
N LEU A 51 -8.61 -7.83 -24.37
CA LEU A 51 -8.68 -7.60 -25.80
C LEU A 51 -10.16 -7.63 -26.20
N SER A 52 -10.67 -6.50 -26.68
CA SER A 52 -12.04 -6.37 -27.16
C SER A 52 -12.06 -6.00 -28.65
N SER A 53 -13.25 -5.98 -29.26
CA SER A 53 -13.45 -5.47 -30.61
C SER A 53 -13.06 -3.98 -30.76
N ARG A 54 -13.00 -3.23 -29.64
CA ARG A 54 -12.51 -1.83 -29.60
C ARG A 54 -10.99 -1.73 -29.45
N GLY A 55 -10.29 -2.86 -29.44
CA GLY A 55 -8.84 -2.96 -29.32
C GLY A 55 -8.37 -3.41 -27.93
N ARG A 56 -7.10 -3.09 -27.65
CA ARG A 56 -6.41 -3.44 -26.41
C ARG A 56 -6.80 -2.46 -25.31
N ILE A 57 -7.37 -2.96 -24.22
CA ILE A 57 -7.78 -2.16 -23.07
C ILE A 57 -7.03 -2.66 -21.84
N THR A 58 -6.61 -1.73 -20.98
CA THR A 58 -6.03 -2.07 -19.67
C THR A 58 -6.79 -1.35 -18.58
N GLN A 59 -7.22 -2.07 -17.55
CA GLN A 59 -7.72 -1.50 -16.31
C GLN A 59 -6.60 -1.51 -15.27
N LEU A 60 -6.26 -0.32 -14.79
CA LEU A 60 -5.25 -0.11 -13.77
C LEU A 60 -5.95 0.21 -12.45
N THR A 61 -5.51 -0.48 -11.40
CA THR A 61 -5.75 0.00 -10.04
C THR A 61 -4.52 0.74 -9.57
N LEU A 62 -4.73 1.95 -9.07
CA LEU A 62 -3.73 2.81 -8.50
C LEU A 62 -4.03 3.11 -7.03
N ALA A 63 -2.99 3.27 -6.23
CA ALA A 63 -3.12 3.67 -4.82
C ALA A 63 -1.87 4.44 -4.39
N PRO A 64 -1.93 5.31 -3.36
CA PRO A 64 -0.73 5.90 -2.82
C PRO A 64 0.14 4.82 -2.17
N ARG A 65 1.47 4.91 -2.35
CA ARG A 65 2.41 3.90 -1.83
C ARG A 65 2.27 3.69 -0.32
N GLU A 66 2.01 4.77 0.42
CA GLU A 66 1.79 4.76 1.87
C GLU A 66 0.63 3.87 2.32
N ALA A 67 -0.34 3.55 1.43
CA ALA A 67 -1.43 2.62 1.76
C ALA A 67 -0.97 1.16 1.91
N TYR A 68 0.22 0.84 1.42
CA TYR A 68 0.87 -0.48 1.52
C TYR A 68 2.11 -0.46 2.40
N ASP A 69 2.47 0.71 2.95
CA ASP A 69 3.46 0.77 4.01
C ASP A 69 2.81 0.20 5.27
N LEU A 70 3.31 -0.95 5.72
CA LEU A 70 2.78 -1.62 6.90
C LEU A 70 3.03 -0.70 8.09
N LEU A 71 1.97 -0.08 8.64
CA LEU A 71 2.06 0.34 10.03
C LEU A 71 2.29 -0.94 10.85
N PRO A 72 3.33 -1.01 11.71
CA PRO A 72 3.52 -2.15 12.57
C PRO A 72 2.27 -2.35 13.43
N GLU A 73 1.67 -3.54 13.39
CA GLU A 73 0.44 -3.91 14.12
C GLU A 73 0.71 -4.10 15.64
N GLY A 74 1.48 -3.20 16.26
CA GLY A 74 2.03 -3.40 17.60
C GLY A 74 2.24 -2.13 18.44
N ALA A 75 1.47 -1.07 18.21
CA ALA A 75 1.36 0.03 19.17
C ALA A 75 0.17 -0.18 20.12
N ASP A 76 0.04 -1.40 20.66
CA ASP A 76 -0.63 -1.62 21.94
C ASP A 76 0.29 -2.50 22.80
N ASN A 77 1.17 -1.83 23.55
CA ASN A 77 1.73 -2.40 24.76
C ASN A 77 1.64 -1.31 25.81
N SER A 78 0.55 -1.40 26.55
CA SER A 78 0.42 -0.86 27.89
C SER A 78 1.75 -1.04 28.63
N ASN A 79 2.40 0.07 28.97
CA ASN A 79 3.48 0.07 29.94
C ASN A 79 2.87 -0.17 31.32
N SER A 80 2.49 -1.41 31.60
CA SER A 80 2.24 -1.93 32.94
C SER A 80 3.39 -2.85 33.29
N ASP A 81 4.46 -2.23 33.77
CA ASP A 81 5.18 -2.65 34.97
C ASP A 81 5.28 -4.17 35.15
N SER A 82 6.07 -4.81 34.30
CA SER A 82 6.47 -6.21 34.48
C SER A 82 7.86 -6.27 35.11
N LEU A 83 7.99 -5.74 36.34
CA LEU A 83 9.17 -5.93 37.21
C LEU A 83 8.81 -6.15 38.69
N ALA A 84 7.59 -6.58 39.00
CA ALA A 84 7.20 -6.96 40.35
C ALA A 84 6.63 -8.38 40.36
N GLY A 85 7.48 -9.40 40.60
CA GLY A 85 6.94 -10.75 40.77
C GLY A 85 7.89 -11.95 40.75
N LEU A 86 9.21 -11.78 40.83
CA LEU A 86 10.06 -12.93 41.15
C LEU A 86 10.14 -13.08 42.68
N PRO A 87 9.76 -14.23 43.27
CA PRO A 87 9.98 -14.49 44.68
C PRO A 87 11.48 -14.45 44.97
N GLN A 88 11.88 -13.73 46.03
CA GLN A 88 13.29 -13.53 46.39
C GLN A 88 14.03 -14.83 46.73
N GLU A 89 13.32 -15.95 46.95
CA GLU A 89 13.91 -17.27 47.21
C GLU A 89 14.73 -17.85 46.04
N ALA A 90 14.55 -17.36 44.80
CA ALA A 90 15.34 -17.86 43.67
C ALA A 90 16.79 -17.34 43.62
N LEU A 91 17.15 -16.34 44.44
CA LEU A 91 18.48 -15.73 44.47
C LEU A 91 19.45 -16.35 45.50
N GLU A 92 18.99 -17.26 46.36
CA GLU A 92 19.86 -17.93 47.37
C GLU A 92 20.50 -19.24 46.89
N LEU A 93 20.25 -19.69 45.65
CA LEU A 93 20.86 -20.92 45.09
C LEU A 93 22.13 -20.67 44.24
N LEU A 94 22.70 -19.46 44.31
CA LEU A 94 23.95 -19.10 43.62
C LEU A 94 25.00 -18.45 44.55
N GLN A 95 24.97 -18.80 45.83
CA GLN A 95 26.10 -18.63 46.77
C GLN A 95 26.29 -19.91 47.57
#